data_AF-A0A0H2ZW19-F1
#
_entry.id   AF-A0A0H2ZW19-F1
#
_cell.length_a   1.000
_cell.length_b   1.000
_cell.length_c   1.000
_cell.angle_alpha   90.00
_cell.angle_beta   90.00
_cell.angle_gamma   90.00
#
_symmetry.space_group_name_H-M   'P 1'
#
loop_
_entity.id
_entity.type
_entity.pdbx_description
1 polymer ?
#
loop_
_entity_poly.entity_id
_entity_poly.type
_entity_poly.pdbx_seq_one_letter_code
_entity_poly.pdbx_strand_id
1 'polypeptide(L)' 'MKIAPEVFQLDDDEYAVVIADPVPAEQTALAEQAIADCPRAALSRQDGPRTR' A
#
# COMPACT_ATOMS: atom_id res chain seq x y z
N MET A 1 -8.12 -10.20 4.20
CA MET A 1 -8.08 -9.01 5.07
C MET A 1 -7.95 -7.78 4.17
N LYS A 2 -8.77 -6.74 4.35
CA LYS A 2 -8.58 -5.43 3.68
C LYS A 2 -7.84 -4.51 4.64
N ILE A 3 -6.51 -4.54 4.59
CA ILE A 3 -5.64 -3.71 5.43
C ILE A 3 -5.37 -2.40 4.67
N ALA A 4 -5.52 -1.25 5.34
CA ALA A 4 -5.37 0.10 4.77
C ALA A 4 -6.23 0.38 3.51
N PRO A 5 -7.58 0.30 3.60
CA PRO A 5 -8.47 0.53 2.45
C PRO A 5 -8.43 1.97 1.90
N GLU A 6 -7.91 2.93 2.66
CA GLU A 6 -7.74 4.31 2.18
C GLU A 6 -6.40 4.52 1.45
N VAL A 7 -5.54 3.51 1.44
CA VAL A 7 -4.24 3.53 0.75
C VAL A 7 -4.24 2.58 -0.44
N PHE A 8 -4.92 1.44 -0.32
CA PHE A 8 -4.99 0.42 -1.36
C PHE A 8 -6.44 0.12 -1.76
N GLN A 9 -6.66 0.01 -3.06
CA GLN A 9 -7.91 -0.48 -3.64
C GLN A 9 -7.62 -1.68 -4.54
N LEU A 10 -8.60 -2.57 -4.71
CA LEU A 10 -8.51 -3.61 -5.74
C LEU A 10 -9.13 -3.06 -7.03
N ASP A 11 -8.41 -3.21 -8.14
CA ASP A 11 -8.97 -2.97 -9.47
C ASP A 11 -9.87 -4.13 -9.94
N ASP A 12 -10.42 -4.00 -11.14
CA ASP A 12 -11.29 -5.01 -11.75
C ASP A 12 -10.58 -6.36 -12.00
N ASP A 13 -9.26 -6.37 -12.05
CA ASP A 13 -8.39 -7.54 -12.23
C ASP A 13 -7.87 -8.10 -10.89
N GLU A 14 -8.44 -7.67 -9.76
CA GLU A 14 -8.07 -8.07 -8.39
C GLU A 14 -6.61 -7.74 -7.99
N TYR A 15 -5.98 -6.75 -8.64
CA TYR A 15 -4.69 -6.23 -8.25
C TYR A 15 -4.84 -5.06 -7.26
N ALA A 16 -3.99 -5.07 -6.23
CA ALA A 16 -3.90 -3.95 -5.30
C ALA A 16 -3.21 -2.76 -5.96
N VAL A 17 -3.94 -1.65 -6.11
CA VAL A 17 -3.46 -0.37 -6.60
C VAL A 17 -3.35 0.64 -5.47
N VAL A 18 -2.31 1.46 -5.49
CA VAL A 18 -2.10 2.54 -4.50
C VAL A 18 -2.95 3.74 -4.91
N ILE A 19 -3.84 4.18 -4.03
CA ILE A 19 -4.76 5.30 -4.27
C ILE A 19 -4.40 6.56 -3.45
N ALA A 20 -3.50 6.45 -2.47
CA ALA A 20 -3.01 7.58 -1.68
C ALA A 20 -1.47 7.59 -1.59
N ASP A 21 -0.85 8.62 -2.17
CA ASP A 21 0.58 8.89 -2.15
C ASP A 21 0.81 10.43 -2.08
N PRO A 22 1.35 10.97 -0.97
CA PRO A 22 1.93 10.27 0.18
C PRO A 22 0.87 9.55 1.05
N VAL A 23 1.30 8.49 1.74
CA VAL A 23 0.45 7.74 2.67
C VAL A 23 0.03 8.64 3.84
N PRO A 24 -1.27 8.73 4.18
CA PRO A 24 -1.73 9.49 5.35
C PRO A 24 -1.11 8.95 6.64
N ALA A 25 -0.74 9.84 7.56
CA ALA A 25 -0.04 9.46 8.80
C ALA A 25 -0.81 8.42 9.66
N GLU A 26 -2.15 8.52 9.65
CA GLU A 26 -3.04 7.58 10.36
C GLU A 26 -3.04 6.18 9.73
N GLN A 27 -2.75 6.10 8.43
CA GLN A 27 -2.74 4.86 7.66
C GLN A 27 -1.34 4.25 7.53
N THR A 28 -0.28 4.95 7.94
CA THR A 28 1.11 4.46 7.85
C THR A 28 1.30 3.09 8.50
N ALA A 29 0.80 2.90 9.72
CA ALA A 29 0.93 1.62 10.42
C ALA A 29 0.16 0.49 9.72
N LEU A 30 -1.01 0.79 9.17
CA LEU A 30 -1.79 -0.18 8.40
C LEU A 30 -1.12 -0.48 7.05
N ALA A 31 -0.51 0.50 6.40
CA ALA A 31 0.24 0.30 5.17
C ALA A 31 1.49 -0.57 5.38
N GLU A 32 2.21 -0.38 6.49
CA GLU A 32 3.30 -1.27 6.91
C GLU A 32 2.82 -2.70 7.14
N GLN A 33 1.70 -2.87 7.84
CA GLN A 33 1.13 -4.19 8.07
C GLN A 33 0.68 -4.85 6.75
N ALA A 34 0.09 -4.09 5.82
CA ALA A 34 -0.28 -4.61 4.50
C ALA A 34 0.94 -5.14 3.72
N ILE A 35 2.10 -4.50 3.85
CA ILE A 35 3.36 -4.98 3.26
C ILE A 35 3.81 -6.28 3.94
N ALA A 36 3.78 -6.34 5.27
CA ALA A 36 4.21 -7.51 6.04
C ALA A 36 3.31 -8.74 5.79
N ASP A 37 2.00 -8.54 5.68
CA ASP A 37 1.02 -9.59 5.47
C ASP A 37 0.87 -9.98 3.98
N CYS A 38 1.59 -9.32 3.05
CA CYS A 38 1.49 -9.60 1.62
C CYS A 38 2.25 -10.89 1.25
N PRO A 39 1.56 -12.03 0.97
CA PRO A 39 2.23 -13.30 0.74
C PRO A 39 3.06 -13.33 -0.57
N ARG A 40 2.70 -12.45 -1.51
CA ARG A 40 3.37 -12.35 -2.82
C ARG A 40 4.52 -11.35 -2.82
N ALA A 41 4.79 -10.69 -1.69
CA ALA A 41 5.76 -9.58 -1.60
C ALA A 41 5.58 -8.52 -2.71
N ALA A 42 4.32 -8.29 -3.13
CA ALA A 42 3.99 -7.39 -4.23
C ALA A 42 4.00 -5.92 -3.82
N LEU A 43 3.94 -5.64 -2.51
CA LEU A 43 3.95 -4.30 -1.94
C LEU A 43 5.37 -3.97 -1.44
N SER A 44 5.80 -2.73 -1.67
CA SER A 44 7.11 -2.23 -1.21
C SER A 44 6.98 -0.78 -0.80
N ARG A 45 7.58 -0.42 0.34
CA ARG A 45 7.67 0.98 0.77
C ARG A 45 8.89 1.63 0.15
N GLN A 46 8.71 2.85 -0.34
CA GLN A 46 9.81 3.74 -0.72
C GLN A 46 9.71 5.02 0.08
N ASP A 47 10.77 5.32 0.82
CA ASP A 47 10.90 6.55 1.58
C ASP A 47 11.86 7.48 0.80
N GLY A 48 11.34 8.54 0.18
CA GLY A 48 12.14 9.53 -0.55
C GLY A 48 11.60 9.90 -1.94
N PRO A 49 12.25 10.85 -2.64
CA PRO A 49 11.85 11.22 -4.00
C PRO A 49 12.06 10.02 -4.93
N ARG A 50 11.03 9.67 -5.72
CA ARG A 50 11.17 8.74 -6.85
C ARG A 50 12.07 9.35 -7.91
N THR A 51 13.38 9.33 -7.70
CA THR A 51 14.35 9.66 -8.74
C THR A 51 14.31 8.54 -9.77
N ARG A 52 13.72 8.87 -10.91
CA ARG A 52 13.73 8.07 -12.13
C ARG A 52 15.14 7.93 -12.69
#